data_AF-A0A0C2Y3Z6-F1
#
_entry.id   AF-A0A0C2Y3Z6-F1
#
_cell.length_a   1.000
_cell.length_b   1.000
_cell.length_c   1.000
_cell.angle_alpha   90.00
_cell.angle_beta   90.00
_cell.angle_gamma   90.00
#
_symmetry.space_group_name_H-M   'P 1'
#
loop_
_entity.id
_entity.type
_entity.pdbx_description
1 polymer ?
#
loop_
_entity_poly.entity_id
_entity_poly.type
_entity_poly.pdbx_seq_one_letter_code
_entity_poly.pdbx_strand_id
1 'polypeptide(L)'
;MFLWGASAVFQGVYALLQRLNIPLIVQPQLFGFLCLVSWGQCQYYGTGRSRWAATAITLSVIILFGLLELFLVIFLRPPHDRGERAATTTTKALGIVGSVLISVALFPQYWQIFKHKEVIGISLLFISIDMLGGIFNDLSLAFRAEFDVIAAVTYSLVVVSPCST
;
A
#
# COMPACT_ATOMS: atom_id res chain seq x y z
N MET A 1 10.83 -9.68 -3.85
CA MET A 1 9.65 -10.50 -3.48
C MET A 1 9.36 -10.47 -1.98
N PHE A 2 10.21 -10.97 -1.09
CA PHE A 2 9.92 -10.94 0.36
C PHE A 2 9.69 -9.52 0.90
N LEU A 3 10.58 -8.58 0.58
CA LEU A 3 10.47 -7.19 1.03
C LEU A 3 9.22 -6.48 0.46
N TRP A 4 8.78 -6.86 -0.74
CA TRP A 4 7.51 -6.40 -1.33
C TRP A 4 6.29 -6.93 -0.58
N GLY A 5 6.32 -8.22 -0.21
CA GLY A 5 5.29 -8.81 0.66
C GLY A 5 5.23 -8.13 2.03
N ALA A 6 6.40 -7.76 2.59
CA ALA A 6 6.46 -7.06 3.88
C ALA A 6 5.94 -5.62 3.79
N SER A 7 6.21 -4.88 2.70
CA SER A 7 5.67 -3.53 2.51
C SER A 7 4.16 -3.49 2.39
N ALA A 8 3.57 -4.56 1.83
CA ALA A 8 2.13 -4.68 1.68
C ALA A 8 1.38 -4.67 3.01
N VAL A 9 1.98 -5.22 4.08
CA VAL A 9 1.40 -5.18 5.44
C VAL A 9 1.17 -3.74 5.88
N PHE A 10 2.20 -2.89 5.79
CA PHE A 10 2.10 -1.49 6.22
C PHE A 10 1.12 -0.68 5.38
N GLN A 11 1.10 -0.91 4.06
CA GLN A 11 0.13 -0.28 3.17
C GLN A 11 -1.30 -0.78 3.41
N GLY A 12 -1.48 -2.06 3.74
CA GLY A 12 -2.76 -2.66 4.11
C GLY A 12 -3.35 -2.03 5.37
N VAL A 13 -2.53 -1.90 6.43
CA VAL A 13 -2.91 -1.18 7.67
C VAL A 13 -3.33 0.25 7.35
N TYR A 14 -2.54 0.98 6.56
CA TYR A 14 -2.87 2.35 6.16
C TYR A 14 -4.20 2.42 5.41
N ALA A 15 -4.41 1.58 4.39
CA ALA A 15 -5.61 1.58 3.58
C ALA A 15 -6.89 1.25 4.39
N LEU A 16 -6.79 0.29 5.31
CA LEU A 16 -7.88 -0.11 6.20
C LEU A 16 -8.22 0.98 7.22
N LEU A 17 -7.22 1.54 7.91
CA LEU A 17 -7.41 2.58 8.92
C LEU A 17 -7.92 3.87 8.29
N GLN A 18 -7.37 4.25 7.14
CA GLN A 18 -7.85 5.40 6.40
C GLN A 18 -9.26 5.18 5.85
N ARG A 19 -9.79 3.96 5.74
CA ARG A 19 -11.07 3.64 5.08
C ARG A 19 -11.09 4.10 3.62
N LEU A 20 -10.04 3.73 2.87
CA LEU A 20 -9.99 3.99 1.44
C LEU A 20 -11.06 3.17 0.69
N ASN A 21 -11.25 3.48 -0.60
CA ASN A 21 -12.15 2.72 -1.45
C ASN A 21 -11.76 1.23 -1.48
N ILE A 22 -12.75 0.35 -1.63
CA ILE A 22 -12.54 -1.12 -1.64
C ILE A 22 -11.40 -1.54 -2.58
N PRO A 23 -11.28 -1.02 -3.83
CA PRO A 23 -10.17 -1.37 -4.71
C PRO A 23 -8.79 -1.06 -4.12
N LEU A 24 -8.65 0.07 -3.42
CA LEU A 24 -7.40 0.52 -2.81
C LEU A 24 -7.03 -0.27 -1.55
N ILE A 25 -8.01 -0.88 -0.89
CA ILE A 25 -7.78 -1.83 0.21
C ILE A 25 -7.33 -3.18 -0.35
N VAL A 26 -7.97 -3.65 -1.42
CA VAL A 26 -7.69 -4.98 -2.00
C VAL A 26 -6.35 -5.03 -2.75
N GLN A 27 -5.92 -3.92 -3.37
CA GLN A 27 -4.67 -3.85 -4.13
C GLN A 27 -3.43 -4.29 -3.32
N PRO A 28 -3.08 -3.69 -2.17
CA PRO A 28 -1.91 -4.10 -1.40
C PRO A 28 -2.01 -5.55 -0.91
N GLN A 29 -3.21 -6.06 -0.62
CA GLN A 29 -3.42 -7.45 -0.19
C GLN A 29 -3.09 -8.45 -1.29
N LEU A 30 -3.65 -8.23 -2.48
CA LEU A 30 -3.37 -9.09 -3.63
C LEU A 30 -1.89 -9.00 -4.02
N PHE A 31 -1.33 -7.80 -4.03
CA PHE A 31 0.08 -7.60 -4.32
C PHE A 31 0.99 -8.33 -3.33
N GLY A 32 0.75 -8.16 -2.03
CA GLY A 32 1.51 -8.81 -0.97
C GLY A 32 1.42 -10.33 -1.05
N PHE A 33 0.22 -10.87 -1.25
CA PHE A 33 0.00 -12.30 -1.41
C PHE A 33 0.77 -12.88 -2.59
N LEU A 34 0.65 -12.28 -3.77
CA LEU A 34 1.36 -12.74 -4.97
C LEU A 34 2.89 -12.67 -4.77
N CYS A 35 3.39 -11.61 -4.15
CA CYS A 35 4.81 -11.48 -3.82
C CYS A 35 5.31 -12.58 -2.88
N LEU A 36 4.53 -12.93 -1.85
CA LEU A 36 4.90 -13.98 -0.91
C LEU A 36 4.83 -15.37 -1.54
N VAL A 37 3.83 -15.63 -2.40
CA VAL A 37 3.74 -16.87 -3.17
C VAL A 37 4.93 -17.01 -4.10
N SER A 38 5.27 -15.97 -4.87
CA SER A 38 6.45 -15.97 -5.73
C SER A 38 7.75 -16.12 -4.94
N TRP A 39 7.86 -15.50 -3.76
CA TRP A 39 9.00 -15.72 -2.88
C TRP A 39 9.08 -17.18 -2.40
N GLY A 40 7.94 -17.80 -2.07
CA GLY A 40 7.84 -19.22 -1.74
C GLY A 40 8.29 -20.13 -2.89
N GLN A 41 7.91 -19.80 -4.13
CA GLN A 41 8.42 -20.48 -5.31
C GLN A 41 9.94 -20.36 -5.42
N CYS A 42 10.52 -19.18 -5.14
CA CYS A 42 11.98 -19.02 -5.10
C CYS A 42 12.64 -19.88 -4.00
N GLN A 43 11.95 -20.19 -2.89
CA GLN A 43 12.49 -21.10 -1.88
C GLN A 43 12.62 -22.54 -2.42
N TYR A 44 11.65 -22.98 -3.22
CA TYR A 44 11.70 -24.30 -3.85
C TYR A 44 12.69 -24.34 -5.02
N TYR A 45 12.51 -23.48 -6.02
CA TYR A 45 13.29 -23.51 -7.27
C TYR A 45 14.69 -22.92 -7.15
N GLY A 46 14.90 -21.93 -6.26
CA GLY A 46 16.18 -21.24 -6.12
C GLY A 46 17.09 -21.86 -5.06
N THR A 47 16.56 -22.10 -3.85
CA THR A 47 17.37 -22.64 -2.73
C THR A 47 17.34 -24.16 -2.61
N GLY A 48 16.61 -24.87 -3.47
CA GLY A 48 16.55 -26.34 -3.47
C GLY A 48 15.89 -26.97 -2.25
N ARG A 49 15.10 -26.19 -1.47
CA ARG A 49 14.35 -26.72 -0.32
C ARG A 49 13.29 -27.72 -0.80
N SER A 50 12.88 -28.66 0.06
CA SER A 50 11.79 -29.58 -0.27
C SER A 50 10.47 -28.83 -0.46
N ARG A 51 9.56 -29.36 -1.30
CA ARG A 51 8.24 -28.75 -1.58
C ARG A 51 7.49 -28.44 -0.29
N TRP A 52 7.45 -29.40 0.62
CA TRP A 52 6.79 -29.27 1.92
C TRP A 52 7.41 -28.20 2.79
N ALA A 53 8.74 -28.13 2.89
CA ALA A 53 9.40 -27.09 3.67
C ALA A 53 9.15 -25.69 3.07
N ALA A 54 9.24 -25.54 1.74
CA ALA A 54 9.00 -24.28 1.06
C ALA A 54 7.55 -23.79 1.25
N THR A 55 6.56 -24.68 1.09
CA THR A 55 5.14 -24.36 1.30
C THR A 55 4.87 -24.03 2.77
N ALA A 56 5.39 -24.81 3.73
CA ALA A 56 5.18 -24.57 5.15
C ALA A 56 5.76 -23.22 5.59
N ILE A 57 6.98 -22.88 5.14
CA ILE A 57 7.62 -21.58 5.43
C ILE A 57 6.79 -20.44 4.83
N THR A 58 6.35 -20.59 3.58
CA THR A 58 5.57 -19.55 2.90
C THR A 58 4.23 -19.30 3.59
N LEU A 59 3.50 -20.37 3.93
CA LEU A 59 2.24 -20.27 4.67
C LEU A 59 2.45 -19.64 6.05
N SER A 60 3.52 -20.03 6.75
CA SER A 60 3.84 -19.47 8.07
C SER A 60 4.11 -17.96 7.98
N VAL A 61 4.83 -17.51 6.96
CA VAL A 61 5.09 -16.08 6.71
C VAL A 61 3.80 -15.33 6.36
N ILE A 62 2.95 -15.89 5.47
CA ILE A 62 1.66 -15.28 5.11
C ILE A 62 0.78 -15.11 6.36
N ILE A 63 0.66 -16.16 7.18
CA ILE A 63 -0.11 -16.11 8.42
C ILE A 63 0.48 -15.07 9.37
N LEU A 64 1.81 -15.06 9.56
CA LEU A 64 2.48 -14.10 10.44
C LEU A 64 2.22 -12.66 9.99
N PHE A 65 2.31 -12.37 8.69
CA PHE A 65 2.08 -11.04 8.14
C PHE A 65 0.62 -10.63 8.24
N GLY A 66 -0.31 -11.54 7.96
CA GLY A 66 -1.74 -11.30 8.15
C GLY A 66 -2.12 -11.06 9.62
N LEU A 67 -1.53 -11.81 10.55
CA LEU A 67 -1.72 -11.59 11.99
C LEU A 67 -1.11 -10.26 12.45
N LEU A 68 0.07 -9.89 11.94
CA LEU A 68 0.69 -8.61 12.23
C LEU A 68 -0.17 -7.45 11.72
N GLU A 69 -0.68 -7.54 10.49
CA GLU A 69 -1.59 -6.55 9.94
C GLU A 69 -2.85 -6.41 10.80
N LEU A 70 -3.51 -7.54 11.11
CA LEU A 70 -4.71 -7.57 11.94
C LEU A 70 -4.46 -6.96 13.32
N PHE A 71 -3.35 -7.32 13.95
CA PHE A 71 -2.94 -6.79 15.25
C PHE A 71 -2.77 -5.27 15.18
N LEU A 72 -2.05 -4.76 14.19
CA LEU A 72 -1.84 -3.33 14.00
C LEU A 72 -3.17 -2.60 13.76
N VAL A 73 -4.06 -3.14 12.92
CA VAL A 73 -5.37 -2.54 12.66
C VAL A 73 -6.22 -2.50 13.92
N ILE A 74 -6.35 -3.62 14.66
CA ILE A 74 -7.15 -3.65 15.90
C ILE A 74 -6.58 -2.70 16.95
N PHE A 75 -5.26 -2.60 17.06
CA PHE A 75 -4.61 -1.73 18.04
C PHE A 75 -4.74 -0.24 17.68
N LEU A 76 -4.56 0.12 16.42
CA LEU A 76 -4.57 1.53 15.97
C LEU A 76 -5.98 2.05 15.66
N ARG A 77 -6.96 1.20 15.39
CA ARG A 77 -8.31 1.63 14.99
C ARG A 77 -9.05 2.42 16.08
N PRO A 78 -9.11 2.00 17.36
CA PRO A 78 -9.80 2.78 18.40
C PRO A 78 -9.25 4.19 18.59
N PRO A 79 -7.93 4.43 18.74
CA PRO A 79 -7.42 5.79 18.89
C PRO A 79 -7.49 6.60 17.57
N HIS A 80 -7.46 5.94 16.41
CA HIS A 80 -7.67 6.59 15.11
C HIS A 80 -9.13 7.08 14.95
N ASP A 81 -10.12 6.25 15.30
CA ASP A 81 -11.54 6.61 15.24
C ASP A 81 -11.92 7.70 16.27
N ARG A 82 -11.16 7.84 17.36
CA ARG A 82 -11.27 8.96 18.33
C ARG A 82 -10.68 10.27 17.80
N GLY A 83 -10.02 10.26 16.65
CA GLY A 83 -9.34 11.43 16.09
C GLY A 83 -8.08 11.84 16.84
N GLU A 84 -7.45 10.93 17.59
CA GLU A 84 -6.22 11.22 18.31
C GLU A 84 -5.10 11.56 17.32
N ARG A 85 -4.50 12.76 17.46
CA ARG A 85 -3.43 13.24 16.56
C ARG A 85 -2.26 12.26 16.45
N ALA A 86 -1.94 11.57 17.55
CA ALA A 86 -0.90 10.55 17.58
C ALA A 86 -1.24 9.39 16.63
N ALA A 87 -2.43 8.80 16.75
CA ALA A 87 -2.84 7.67 15.91
C ALA A 87 -2.98 8.03 14.43
N THR A 88 -3.47 9.23 14.11
CA THR A 88 -3.52 9.71 12.72
C THR A 88 -2.12 9.89 12.12
N THR A 89 -1.19 10.45 12.90
CA THR A 89 0.20 10.60 12.48
C THR A 89 0.87 9.23 12.29
N THR A 90 0.65 8.29 13.22
CA THR A 90 1.18 6.92 13.12
C THR A 90 0.63 6.21 11.89
N THR A 91 -0.67 6.33 11.61
CA THR A 91 -1.29 5.73 10.43
C THR A 91 -0.64 6.24 9.14
N LYS A 92 -0.46 7.57 9.02
CA LYS A 92 0.24 8.17 7.87
C LYS A 92 1.70 7.71 7.78
N ALA A 93 2.39 7.63 8.92
CA ALA A 93 3.77 7.15 8.96
C ALA A 93 3.90 5.70 8.48
N LEU A 94 2.97 4.80 8.85
CA LEU A 94 2.95 3.43 8.34
C LEU A 94 2.76 3.39 6.82
N GLY A 95 1.89 4.23 6.27
CA GLY A 95 1.74 4.40 4.83
C GLY A 95 3.05 4.85 4.15
N ILE A 96 3.72 5.88 4.69
CA ILE A 96 5.00 6.39 4.19
C ILE A 96 6.09 5.31 4.26
N VAL A 97 6.21 4.61 5.39
CA VAL A 97 7.16 3.52 5.56
C VAL A 97 6.91 2.42 4.55
N GLY A 98 5.65 2.04 4.32
CA GLY A 98 5.26 1.09 3.29
C GLY A 98 5.71 1.52 1.91
N SER A 99 5.47 2.78 1.54
CA SER A 99 5.87 3.38 0.25
C SER A 99 7.39 3.49 0.07
N VAL A 100 8.13 3.82 1.12
CA VAL A 100 9.61 3.82 1.08
C VAL A 100 10.13 2.39 0.93
N LEU A 101 9.57 1.45 1.68
CA LEU A 101 10.00 0.05 1.66
C LEU A 101 9.80 -0.59 0.29
N ILE A 102 8.65 -0.37 -0.35
CA ILE A 102 8.39 -0.86 -1.71
C ILE A 102 9.34 -0.23 -2.73
N SER A 103 9.63 1.07 -2.59
CA SER A 103 10.56 1.80 -3.47
C SER A 103 12.00 1.28 -3.36
N VAL A 104 12.49 1.06 -2.14
CA VAL A 104 13.80 0.45 -1.90
C VAL A 104 13.85 -0.97 -2.47
N ALA A 105 12.77 -1.71 -2.31
CA ALA A 105 12.69 -3.07 -2.78
C ALA A 105 12.61 -3.20 -4.31
N LEU A 106 12.18 -2.14 -5.01
CA LEU A 106 12.19 -2.02 -6.48
C LEU A 106 13.60 -1.79 -7.06
N PHE A 107 14.51 -1.23 -6.27
CA PHE A 107 15.85 -0.84 -6.73
C PHE A 107 16.64 -1.97 -7.41
N PRO A 108 16.70 -3.21 -6.86
CA PRO A 108 17.43 -4.30 -7.49
C PRO A 108 16.84 -4.70 -8.86
N GLN A 109 15.51 -4.63 -9.03
CA GLN A 109 14.89 -4.94 -10.31
C GLN A 109 15.19 -3.86 -11.36
N TYR A 110 15.12 -2.58 -11.00
CA TYR A 110 15.50 -1.49 -11.90
C TYR A 110 16.96 -1.60 -12.34
N TRP A 111 17.85 -1.95 -11.42
CA TRP A 111 19.25 -2.16 -11.72
C TRP A 111 19.49 -3.34 -12.70
N GLN A 112 18.76 -4.45 -12.52
CA GLN A 112 18.84 -5.59 -13.44
C GLN A 112 18.33 -5.25 -14.84
N ILE A 113 17.21 -4.53 -14.96
CA ILE A 113 16.68 -4.07 -16.26
C ILE A 113 17.69 -3.15 -16.95
N PHE A 114 18.30 -2.21 -16.21
CA PHE A 114 19.31 -1.31 -16.76
C PHE A 114 20.54 -2.06 -17.27
N LYS A 115 21.01 -3.08 -16.53
CA LYS A 115 22.21 -3.84 -16.88
C LYS A 115 22.00 -4.88 -17.97
N HIS A 116 20.83 -5.53 -18.02
CA HIS A 116 20.58 -6.68 -18.91
C HIS A 116 19.68 -6.33 -20.10
N LYS A 117 19.08 -5.13 -20.13
CA LYS A 117 18.17 -4.65 -21.19
C LYS A 117 17.00 -5.59 -21.52
N GLU A 118 16.71 -6.55 -20.63
CA GLU A 118 15.60 -7.49 -20.76
C GLU A 118 14.72 -7.41 -19.51
N VAL A 119 13.39 -7.40 -19.72
CA VAL A 119 12.40 -7.39 -18.65
C VAL A 119 12.16 -8.83 -18.18
N ILE A 120 13.18 -9.44 -17.58
CA ILE A 120 13.08 -10.82 -17.08
C ILE A 120 12.36 -10.81 -15.73
N GLY A 121 11.21 -11.47 -15.66
CA GLY A 121 10.56 -11.80 -14.38
C GLY A 121 9.55 -10.79 -13.83
N ILE A 122 9.17 -9.75 -14.58
CA ILE A 122 8.06 -8.86 -14.21
C ILE A 122 6.96 -8.93 -15.27
N SER A 123 5.73 -9.25 -14.85
CA SER A 123 4.57 -9.25 -15.74
C SER A 123 4.20 -7.82 -16.11
N LEU A 124 4.23 -7.48 -17.40
CA LEU A 124 3.76 -6.17 -17.89
C LEU A 124 2.33 -5.88 -17.45
N LEU A 125 1.47 -6.92 -17.43
CA LEU A 125 0.10 -6.81 -16.94
C LEU A 125 0.04 -6.47 -15.45
N PHE A 126 0.94 -7.03 -14.64
CA PHE A 126 1.05 -6.70 -13.22
C PHE A 126 1.46 -5.23 -13.02
N ILE A 127 2.46 -4.74 -13.76
CA ILE A 127 2.87 -3.31 -13.72
C ILE A 127 1.72 -2.41 -14.18
N SER A 128 1.00 -2.75 -15.25
CA SER A 128 -0.13 -1.95 -15.73
C SER A 128 -1.25 -1.85 -14.70
N ILE A 129 -1.58 -2.95 -14.01
CA ILE A 129 -2.58 -2.96 -12.94
C ILE A 129 -2.09 -2.13 -11.74
N ASP A 130 -0.82 -2.24 -11.36
CA ASP A 130 -0.24 -1.47 -10.26
C ASP A 130 -0.24 0.04 -10.55
N MET A 131 0.15 0.45 -11.76
CA MET A 131 0.08 1.84 -12.22
C MET A 131 -1.35 2.38 -12.24
N LEU A 132 -2.32 1.59 -12.74
CA LEU A 132 -3.73 1.98 -12.70
C LEU A 132 -4.21 2.15 -11.26
N GLY A 133 -3.84 1.24 -10.37
CA GLY A 133 -4.12 1.35 -8.93
C GLY A 133 -3.54 2.61 -8.31
N GLY A 134 -2.30 2.98 -8.66
CA GLY A 134 -1.66 4.24 -8.25
C GLY A 134 -2.45 5.47 -8.74
N ILE A 135 -2.82 5.51 -10.02
CA ILE A 135 -3.63 6.60 -10.59
C ILE A 135 -4.98 6.70 -9.88
N PHE A 136 -5.65 5.58 -9.62
CA PHE A 136 -6.91 5.59 -8.88
C PHE A 136 -6.75 5.98 -7.41
N ASN A 137 -5.60 5.69 -6.79
CA ASN A 137 -5.27 6.16 -5.44
C ASN A 137 -5.14 7.69 -5.42
N ASP A 138 -4.32 8.24 -6.32
CA ASP A 138 -4.11 9.68 -6.46
C ASP A 138 -5.43 10.39 -6.79
N LEU A 139 -6.23 9.82 -7.69
CA LEU A 139 -7.55 10.34 -8.04
C LEU A 139 -8.51 10.26 -6.86
N SER A 140 -8.52 9.14 -6.12
CA SER A 140 -9.32 8.99 -4.91
C SER A 140 -8.89 9.97 -3.82
N LEU A 141 -7.62 10.34 -3.76
CA LEU A 141 -7.09 11.33 -2.82
C LEU A 141 -7.46 12.76 -3.26
N ALA A 142 -7.38 13.04 -4.57
CA ALA A 142 -7.83 14.30 -5.17
C ALA A 142 -9.34 14.52 -4.97
N PHE A 143 -10.14 13.46 -4.96
CA PHE A 143 -11.57 13.50 -4.64
C PHE A 143 -11.90 13.28 -3.15
N ARG A 144 -10.91 12.96 -2.31
CA ARG A 144 -11.06 12.86 -0.85
C ARG A 144 -10.93 14.26 -0.23
N ALA A 145 -12.07 14.92 -0.03
CA ALA A 145 -12.46 15.81 1.06
C ALA A 145 -11.42 16.67 1.86
N GLU A 146 -10.25 17.02 1.33
CA GLU A 146 -9.67 18.35 1.52
C GLU A 146 -9.52 19.05 0.15
N PHE A 147 -10.50 18.85 -0.71
CA PHE A 147 -11.06 20.00 -1.42
C PHE A 147 -12.33 20.39 -0.68
N ASP A 148 -12.23 21.33 0.27
CA ASP A 148 -12.89 22.62 0.05
C ASP A 148 -12.49 23.77 0.99
N VAL A 149 -11.21 24.13 1.11
CA VAL A 149 -10.83 25.42 1.73
C VAL A 149 -10.88 26.54 0.70
N ILE A 150 -10.58 26.25 -0.57
CA ILE A 150 -10.49 27.27 -1.61
C ILE A 150 -11.86 27.57 -2.24
N ALA A 151 -12.73 26.59 -2.53
CA ALA A 151 -14.05 26.90 -3.10
C ALA A 151 -15.06 27.33 -2.03
N ALA A 152 -15.01 26.82 -0.80
CA ALA A 152 -15.84 27.33 0.30
C ALA A 152 -15.52 28.79 0.65
N VAL A 153 -14.24 29.20 0.66
CA VAL A 153 -13.83 30.60 0.87
C VAL A 153 -14.20 31.47 -0.34
N THR A 154 -14.05 30.97 -1.57
CA THR A 154 -14.39 31.72 -2.79
C THR A 154 -15.91 31.91 -2.95
N TYR A 155 -16.73 30.89 -2.67
CA TYR A 155 -18.18 31.00 -2.71
C TYR A 155 -18.75 31.83 -1.53
N SER A 156 -18.11 31.81 -0.36
CA SER A 156 -18.52 32.65 0.78
C SER A 156 -18.17 34.13 0.57
N LEU A 157 -17.02 34.44 -0.04
CA LEU A 157 -16.63 35.83 -0.37
C LEU A 157 -17.51 36.43 -1.47
N VAL A 158 -17.90 35.65 -2.48
CA VAL A 158 -18.75 36.13 -3.58
C VAL A 158 -20.19 36.39 -3.14
N VAL A 159 -20.69 35.66 -2.13
CA VAL A 159 -22.06 35.83 -1.60
C VAL A 159 -22.15 36.97 -0.57
N VAL A 160 -21.05 37.33 0.11
CA VAL A 160 -21.05 38.34 1.19
C VAL A 160 -20.69 39.77 0.71
N SER A 161 -20.19 39.96 -0.52
CA SER A 161 -19.94 41.31 -1.04
C SER A 161 -20.72 41.68 -2.31
N PRO A 162 -22.05 41.52 -2.33
CA PRO A 162 -22.93 42.51 -2.92
C PRO A 162 -23.69 43.25 -1.80
N CYS A 163 -23.28 44.50 -1.56
CA CYS A 163 -24.10 45.60 -1.03
C CYS A 163 -24.36 45.70 0.50
N SER A 164 -23.62 46.60 1.16
CA SER A 164 -24.04 47.57 2.19
C SER A 164 -22.74 48.17 2.78
N THR A 165 -22.40 49.45 2.71
CA THR A 165 -23.12 50.71 2.51
C THR A 165 -22.15 51.72 1.90
#